data_AF-A0A835MZ76-F1
#
_entry.id   AF-A0A835MZ76-F1
#
_cell.length_a   1.000
_cell.length_b   1.000
_cell.length_c   1.000
_cell.angle_alpha   90.00
_cell.angle_beta   90.00
_cell.angle_gamma   90.00
#
_symmetry.space_group_name_H-M   'P 1'
#
loop_
_entity.id
_entity.type
_entity.pdbx_description
1 polymer ?
#
loop_
_entity_poly.entity_id
_entity_poly.type
_entity_poly.pdbx_seq_one_letter_code
_entity_poly.pdbx_strand_id
1 'polypeptide(L)'
;MLSLPTLTFPPKPLSIIPKSSFSGIQIRHKCPISVLLPSIKMTRSSVITMAKKEEELKEIRTKTTEEINEEVVELKGELLMLRLQKSTRNEFKSSEFRRMRKRIARMLTVKREREIEEGVGKRLSRKLDRQWKRSIVVRPPPSLKKMQEEEAAAEAEQSA
;
A
#
# COMPACT_ATOMS: atom_id res chain seq x y z
N MET A 1 -62.34 -18.97 33.48
CA MET A 1 -61.33 -17.90 33.30
C MET A 1 -60.18 -18.15 34.28
N LEU A 2 -59.16 -18.91 33.89
CA LEU A 2 -57.94 -19.08 34.67
C LEU A 2 -56.75 -18.96 33.71
N SER A 3 -56.11 -17.80 33.73
CA SER A 3 -54.89 -17.50 32.98
C SER A 3 -53.67 -17.99 33.77
N LEU A 4 -52.80 -18.76 33.13
CA LEU A 4 -51.49 -19.12 33.66
C LEU A 4 -50.44 -18.09 33.18
N PRO A 5 -49.45 -17.72 34.00
CA PRO A 5 -48.45 -16.72 33.64
C PRO A 5 -47.33 -17.34 32.80
N THR A 6 -47.00 -16.71 31.68
CA THR A 6 -45.84 -17.07 30.85
C THR A 6 -44.58 -16.47 31.46
N LEU A 7 -43.73 -17.31 32.07
CA LEU A 7 -42.39 -16.90 32.51
C LEU A 7 -41.43 -16.88 31.29
N THR A 8 -40.99 -15.69 30.90
CA THR A 8 -39.91 -15.49 29.92
C THR A 8 -38.56 -15.62 30.61
N PHE A 9 -37.80 -16.68 30.28
CA PHE A 9 -36.40 -16.80 30.68
C PHE A 9 -35.51 -15.92 29.77
N PRO A 10 -34.52 -15.19 30.33
CA PRO A 10 -33.57 -14.44 29.52
C PRO A 10 -32.62 -15.40 28.76
N PRO A 11 -32.17 -15.04 27.55
CA PRO A 11 -31.22 -15.88 26.83
C PRO A 11 -29.87 -15.90 27.56
N LYS A 12 -29.31 -17.10 27.73
CA LYS A 12 -27.96 -17.30 28.27
C LYS A 12 -26.94 -16.56 27.41
N PRO A 13 -25.94 -15.86 27.98
CA PRO A 13 -24.86 -15.31 27.18
C PRO A 13 -24.06 -16.48 26.59
N LEU A 14 -24.11 -16.62 25.26
CA LEU A 14 -23.22 -17.51 24.53
C LEU A 14 -21.81 -16.93 24.61
N SER A 15 -21.09 -17.29 25.66
CA SER A 15 -19.64 -17.09 25.69
C SER A 15 -19.04 -17.99 24.61
N ILE A 16 -18.60 -17.37 23.51
CA ILE A 16 -17.80 -18.02 22.46
C ILE A 16 -16.39 -18.13 23.02
N ILE A 17 -16.20 -19.02 23.99
CA ILE A 17 -14.85 -19.45 24.37
C ILE A 17 -14.57 -20.69 23.51
N PRO A 18 -13.61 -20.63 22.57
CA PRO A 18 -13.21 -21.82 21.83
C PRO A 18 -12.67 -22.84 22.85
N LYS A 19 -13.29 -24.01 22.92
CA LYS A 19 -12.78 -25.13 23.71
C LYS A 19 -11.45 -25.56 23.08
N SER A 20 -10.33 -25.10 23.64
CA SER A 20 -9.01 -25.60 23.30
C SER A 20 -8.87 -27.03 23.84
N SER A 21 -8.52 -27.99 22.99
CA SER A 21 -8.20 -29.38 23.39
C SER A 21 -6.80 -29.55 24.01
N PHE A 22 -6.18 -28.46 24.44
CA PHE A 22 -4.82 -28.48 24.97
C PHE A 22 -4.83 -28.95 26.44
N SER A 23 -4.29 -30.14 26.67
CA SER A 23 -4.15 -30.79 27.99
C SER A 23 -2.89 -30.36 28.76
N GLY A 24 -2.37 -29.16 28.51
CA GLY A 24 -1.23 -28.59 29.23
C GLY A 24 -1.63 -27.59 30.31
N ILE A 25 -0.67 -27.23 31.16
CA ILE A 25 -0.84 -26.24 32.23
C ILE A 25 -1.11 -24.86 31.60
N GLN A 26 -2.35 -24.38 31.71
CA GLN A 26 -2.70 -23.02 31.33
C GLN A 26 -2.18 -22.04 32.39
N ILE A 27 -1.09 -21.35 32.10
CA ILE A 27 -0.73 -20.13 32.84
C ILE A 27 -1.79 -19.09 32.49
N ARG A 28 -2.82 -18.99 33.33
CA ARG A 28 -3.85 -17.96 33.21
C ARG A 28 -3.21 -16.62 33.53
N HIS A 29 -2.64 -15.97 32.52
CA HIS A 29 -2.40 -14.54 32.58
C HIS A 29 -3.78 -13.90 32.77
N LYS A 30 -4.05 -13.43 33.99
CA LYS A 30 -5.15 -12.50 34.24
C LYS A 30 -4.79 -11.26 33.44
N CYS A 31 -5.22 -11.18 32.18
CA CYS A 31 -5.23 -9.93 31.45
C CYS A 31 -6.29 -9.08 32.16
N PRO A 32 -5.94 -8.05 32.96
CA PRO A 32 -6.95 -7.08 33.33
C PRO A 32 -7.47 -6.53 32.01
N ILE A 33 -8.78 -6.53 31.84
CA ILE A 33 -9.47 -5.87 30.74
C ILE A 33 -8.89 -4.46 30.66
N SER A 34 -8.03 -4.20 29.68
CA SER A 34 -7.59 -2.85 29.41
C SER A 34 -8.84 -2.11 28.97
N VAL A 35 -9.38 -1.28 29.85
CA VAL A 35 -10.42 -0.33 29.47
C VAL A 35 -9.82 0.48 28.33
N LEU A 36 -10.30 0.25 27.11
CA LEU A 36 -9.90 0.98 25.93
C LEU A 36 -10.32 2.43 26.16
N LEU A 37 -9.42 3.26 26.70
CA LEU A 37 -9.55 4.70 26.54
C LEU A 37 -9.65 4.94 25.03
N PRO A 38 -10.66 5.68 24.54
CA PRO A 38 -10.67 6.10 23.15
C PRO A 38 -9.42 6.95 22.93
N SER A 39 -8.44 6.35 22.27
CA SER A 39 -7.28 7.07 21.75
C SER A 39 -7.83 8.21 20.91
N ILE A 40 -7.68 9.44 21.42
CA ILE A 40 -7.92 10.66 20.68
C ILE A 40 -6.89 10.67 19.56
N LYS A 41 -7.20 9.97 18.46
CA LYS A 41 -6.44 10.08 17.23
C LYS A 41 -6.69 11.50 16.74
N MET A 42 -5.73 12.39 16.99
CA MET A 42 -5.68 13.71 16.37
C MET A 42 -6.07 13.56 14.89
N THR A 43 -7.24 14.07 14.54
CA THR A 43 -7.78 14.04 13.19
C THR A 43 -6.96 14.99 12.35
N ARG A 44 -5.88 14.49 11.74
CA ARG A 44 -5.21 15.22 10.66
C ARG A 44 -6.28 15.55 9.61
N SER A 45 -6.32 16.80 9.14
CA SER A 45 -7.35 17.29 8.23
C SER A 45 -7.44 16.40 6.98
N SER A 46 -8.55 15.67 6.83
CA SER A 46 -8.81 14.75 5.73
C SER A 46 -8.82 15.48 4.38
N VAL A 47 -9.32 16.72 4.37
CA VAL A 47 -9.48 17.57 3.18
C VAL A 47 -8.17 17.74 2.39
N ILE A 48 -7.04 18.07 3.07
CA ILE A 48 -5.75 18.30 2.40
C ILE A 48 -5.25 17.02 1.70
N THR A 49 -5.48 15.85 2.31
CA THR A 49 -5.07 14.57 1.71
C THR A 49 -5.93 14.14 0.53
N MET A 50 -7.18 14.64 0.47
CA MET A 50 -8.09 14.37 -0.64
C MET A 50 -7.74 15.23 -1.86
N ALA A 51 -7.47 16.53 -1.67
CA ALA A 51 -7.05 17.43 -2.76
C ALA A 51 -5.82 16.91 -3.51
N LYS A 52 -4.74 16.57 -2.78
CA LYS A 52 -3.51 15.99 -3.38
C LYS A 52 -3.78 14.67 -4.11
N LYS A 53 -4.72 13.86 -3.59
CA LYS A 53 -5.08 12.60 -4.24
C LYS A 53 -5.80 12.83 -5.57
N GLU A 54 -6.67 13.83 -5.63
CA GLU A 54 -7.44 14.20 -6.82
C GLU A 54 -6.53 14.80 -7.89
N GLU A 55 -5.59 15.66 -7.50
CA GLU A 55 -4.54 16.20 -8.38
C GLU A 55 -3.71 15.06 -9.01
N GLU A 56 -3.16 14.15 -8.19
CA GLU A 56 -2.40 13.00 -8.68
C GLU A 56 -3.22 12.11 -9.64
N LEU A 57 -4.54 11.98 -9.42
CA LEU A 57 -5.39 11.20 -10.32
C LEU A 57 -5.65 11.92 -11.66
N LYS A 58 -5.80 13.24 -11.64
CA LYS A 58 -5.91 14.05 -12.87
C LYS A 58 -4.63 13.92 -13.70
N GLU A 59 -3.46 14.04 -13.07
CA GLU A 59 -2.16 13.88 -13.73
C GLU A 59 -1.97 12.49 -14.35
N ILE A 60 -2.41 11.42 -13.68
CA ILE A 60 -2.28 10.07 -14.22
C ILE A 60 -3.20 9.88 -15.43
N ARG A 61 -4.40 10.47 -15.41
CA ARG A 61 -5.37 10.37 -16.52
C ARG A 61 -4.92 11.13 -17.77
N THR A 62 -4.14 12.20 -17.63
CA THR A 62 -3.59 12.95 -18.77
C THR A 62 -2.43 12.23 -19.46
N LYS A 63 -1.71 11.34 -18.76
CA LYS A 63 -0.55 10.61 -19.31
C LYS A 63 -0.94 9.52 -20.30
N THR A 64 -0.05 9.21 -21.22
CA THR A 64 -0.22 8.08 -22.16
C THR A 64 -0.03 6.73 -21.46
N THR A 65 -0.46 5.64 -22.08
CA THR A 65 -0.32 4.28 -21.50
C THR A 65 1.14 3.83 -21.41
N GLU A 66 1.99 4.32 -22.32
CA GLU A 66 3.42 4.06 -22.36
C GLU A 66 4.14 4.77 -21.21
N GLU A 67 3.91 6.08 -21.06
CA GLU A 67 4.41 6.87 -19.93
C GLU A 67 4.00 6.25 -18.59
N ILE A 68 2.75 5.77 -18.48
CA ILE A 68 2.29 5.07 -17.27
C ILE A 68 3.14 3.82 -16.97
N ASN A 69 3.53 3.06 -18.00
CA ASN A 69 4.35 1.87 -17.80
C ASN A 69 5.78 2.22 -17.39
N GLU A 70 6.36 3.24 -18.02
CA GLU A 70 7.71 3.74 -17.71
C GLU A 70 7.79 4.26 -16.28
N GLU A 71 6.90 5.17 -15.90
CA GLU A 71 6.88 5.73 -14.54
C GLU A 71 6.58 4.65 -13.48
N VAL A 72 5.79 3.60 -13.79
CA VAL A 72 5.63 2.46 -12.89
C VAL A 72 6.94 1.69 -12.68
N VAL A 73 7.79 1.55 -13.71
CA VAL A 73 9.10 0.90 -13.59
C VAL A 73 10.05 1.78 -12.78
N GLU A 74 10.07 3.09 -13.04
CA GLU A 74 10.89 4.06 -12.30
C GLU A 74 10.55 4.10 -10.81
N LEU A 75 9.27 4.26 -10.48
CA LEU A 75 8.80 4.28 -9.08
C LEU A 75 9.12 2.97 -8.34
N LYS A 76 9.13 1.83 -9.04
CA LYS A 76 9.58 0.55 -8.44
C LYS A 76 11.08 0.52 -8.20
N GLY A 77 11.87 1.10 -9.11
CA GLY A 77 13.32 1.24 -8.94
C GLY A 77 13.68 2.15 -7.76
N GLU A 78 13.00 3.30 -7.64
CA GLU A 78 13.17 4.19 -6.48
C GLU A 78 12.73 3.50 -5.18
N LEU A 79 11.67 2.71 -5.20
CA LEU A 79 11.22 1.96 -4.02
C LEU A 79 12.26 0.92 -3.58
N LEU A 80 13.02 0.34 -4.52
CA LEU A 80 14.14 -0.52 -4.20
C LEU A 80 15.25 0.27 -3.49
N MET A 81 15.59 1.46 -3.98
CA MET A 81 16.61 2.30 -3.34
C MET A 81 16.22 2.72 -1.94
N LEU A 82 14.96 3.10 -1.71
CA LEU A 82 14.47 3.37 -0.35
C LEU A 82 14.59 2.15 0.57
N ARG A 83 14.41 0.92 0.06
CA ARG A 83 14.62 -0.29 0.87
C ARG A 83 16.09 -0.50 1.21
N LEU A 84 17.00 -0.24 0.27
CA LEU A 84 18.44 -0.33 0.51
C LEU A 84 18.90 0.73 1.51
N GLN A 85 18.48 1.99 1.36
CA GLN A 85 18.75 3.06 2.33
C GLN A 85 18.24 2.68 3.73
N LYS A 86 17.04 2.11 3.81
CA LYS A 86 16.47 1.62 5.07
C LYS A 86 17.30 0.50 5.68
N SER A 87 17.84 -0.44 4.90
CA SER A 87 18.71 -1.49 5.44
C SER A 87 20.06 -0.96 5.91
N THR A 88 20.62 0.04 5.23
CA THR A 88 21.87 0.71 5.64
C THR A 88 21.68 1.58 6.89
N ARG A 89 20.42 1.80 7.33
CA ARG A 89 20.04 2.70 8.42
C ARG A 89 20.38 4.17 8.14
N ASN A 90 20.42 4.55 6.86
CA ASN A 90 20.51 5.95 6.46
C ASN A 90 19.22 6.68 6.84
N GLU A 91 19.29 8.00 6.89
CA GLU A 91 18.11 8.83 7.12
C GLU A 91 17.21 8.83 5.88
N PHE A 92 15.93 8.45 6.05
CA PHE A 92 14.94 8.49 4.97
C PHE A 92 13.56 8.84 5.50
N LYS A 93 12.69 9.34 4.62
CA LYS A 93 11.29 9.66 4.94
C LYS A 93 10.42 8.42 4.85
N SER A 94 9.91 7.93 5.98
CA SER A 94 9.06 6.72 6.04
C SER A 94 7.72 6.86 5.30
N SER A 95 7.23 8.09 5.11
CA SER A 95 6.03 8.40 4.34
C SER A 95 6.16 8.02 2.86
N GLU A 96 7.36 8.09 2.29
CA GLU A 96 7.59 7.85 0.86
C GLU A 96 7.26 6.41 0.47
N PHE A 97 7.56 5.43 1.33
CA PHE A 97 7.14 4.04 1.11
C PHE A 97 5.63 3.90 0.89
N ARG A 98 4.83 4.63 1.66
CA ARG A 98 3.37 4.60 1.53
C ARG A 98 2.91 5.38 0.30
N ARG A 99 3.50 6.55 0.06
CA ARG A 99 3.17 7.43 -1.08
C ARG A 99 3.45 6.72 -2.41
N MET A 100 4.65 6.21 -2.61
CA MET A 100 5.07 5.56 -3.86
C MET A 100 4.27 4.29 -4.16
N ARG A 101 4.04 3.43 -3.16
CA ARG A 101 3.18 2.24 -3.34
C ARG A 101 1.75 2.61 -3.73
N LYS A 102 1.19 3.66 -3.13
CA LYS A 102 -0.14 4.17 -3.49
C LYS A 102 -0.16 4.78 -4.89
N ARG A 103 0.89 5.49 -5.30
CA ARG A 103 1.00 6.07 -6.65
C ARG A 103 1.04 4.97 -7.72
N ILE A 104 1.89 3.96 -7.54
CA ILE A 104 1.93 2.77 -8.41
C ILE A 104 0.55 2.11 -8.52
N ALA A 105 -0.14 1.92 -7.39
CA ALA A 105 -1.47 1.32 -7.39
C ALA A 105 -2.47 2.13 -8.23
N ARG A 106 -2.47 3.46 -8.12
CA ARG A 106 -3.36 4.34 -8.91
C ARG A 106 -3.05 4.31 -10.41
N MET A 107 -1.78 4.26 -10.78
CA MET A 107 -1.37 4.13 -12.17
C MET A 107 -1.86 2.82 -12.77
N LEU A 108 -1.72 1.71 -12.04
CA LEU A 108 -2.21 0.40 -12.48
C LEU A 108 -3.74 0.34 -12.54
N THR A 109 -4.46 1.06 -11.67
CA THR A 109 -5.93 1.14 -11.78
C THR A 109 -6.36 1.89 -13.04
N VAL A 110 -5.75 3.05 -13.34
CA VAL A 110 -6.09 3.81 -14.55
C VAL A 110 -5.75 3.02 -15.81
N LYS A 111 -4.60 2.32 -15.84
CA LYS A 111 -4.27 1.40 -16.94
C LYS A 111 -5.35 0.32 -17.11
N ARG A 112 -5.83 -0.25 -16.01
CA ARG A 112 -6.87 -1.29 -16.06
C ARG A 112 -8.24 -0.74 -16.47
N GLU A 113 -8.57 0.49 -16.08
CA GLU A 113 -9.79 1.18 -16.53
C GLU A 113 -9.77 1.32 -18.06
N ARG A 114 -8.66 1.78 -18.65
CA ARG A 114 -8.49 1.86 -20.11
C ARG A 114 -8.62 0.51 -20.81
N GLU A 115 -8.00 -0.54 -20.28
CA GLU A 115 -8.17 -1.91 -20.83
C GLU A 115 -9.64 -2.39 -20.79
N ILE A 116 -10.44 -1.93 -19.82
CA ILE A 116 -11.86 -2.28 -19.73
C ILE A 116 -12.67 -1.48 -20.75
N GLU A 117 -12.35 -0.20 -20.97
CA GLU A 117 -12.96 0.64 -22.00
C GLU A 117 -12.71 0.08 -23.42
N GLU A 118 -11.52 -0.49 -23.66
CA GLU A 118 -11.18 -1.22 -24.89
C GLU A 118 -11.91 -2.57 -25.02
N GLY A 119 -12.60 -3.04 -23.99
CA GLY A 119 -13.32 -4.31 -23.98
C GLY A 119 -12.44 -5.54 -23.71
N VAL A 120 -11.22 -5.37 -23.20
CA VAL A 120 -10.31 -6.50 -22.95
C VAL A 120 -10.74 -7.32 -21.73
N GLY A 121 -11.16 -8.55 -22.00
CA GLY A 121 -11.52 -9.53 -20.97
C GLY A 121 -10.39 -9.87 -19.99
N LYS A 122 -10.75 -10.32 -18.78
CA LYS A 122 -9.79 -10.61 -17.68
C LYS A 122 -8.69 -11.61 -18.07
N ARG A 123 -9.00 -12.61 -18.90
CA ARG A 123 -8.01 -13.63 -19.32
C ARG A 123 -6.95 -13.05 -20.25
N LEU A 124 -7.37 -12.22 -21.21
CA LEU A 124 -6.47 -11.57 -22.16
C LEU A 124 -5.57 -10.55 -21.45
N SER A 125 -6.14 -9.71 -20.58
CA SER A 125 -5.37 -8.77 -19.75
C SER A 125 -4.26 -9.46 -18.95
N ARG A 126 -4.54 -10.61 -18.31
CA ARG A 126 -3.49 -11.38 -17.61
C ARG A 126 -2.40 -11.93 -18.53
N LYS A 127 -2.73 -12.32 -19.76
CA LYS A 127 -1.73 -12.77 -20.75
C LYS A 127 -0.82 -11.60 -21.15
N LEU A 128 -1.41 -10.45 -21.47
CA LEU A 128 -0.69 -9.23 -21.81
C LEU A 128 0.19 -8.74 -20.64
N ASP A 129 -0.33 -8.72 -19.41
CA ASP A 129 0.44 -8.34 -18.21
C ASP A 129 1.63 -9.28 -17.97
N ARG A 130 1.46 -10.60 -18.17
CA ARG A 130 2.56 -11.56 -18.07
C ARG A 130 3.61 -11.34 -19.16
N GLN A 131 3.17 -11.10 -20.40
CA GLN A 131 4.07 -10.83 -21.52
C GLN A 131 4.88 -9.55 -21.27
N TRP A 132 4.21 -8.48 -20.85
CA TRP A 132 4.85 -7.23 -20.46
C TRP A 132 5.85 -7.42 -19.32
N LYS A 133 5.48 -8.12 -18.25
CA LYS A 133 6.41 -8.39 -17.13
C LYS A 133 7.66 -9.16 -17.54
N ARG A 134 7.56 -10.03 -18.55
CA ARG A 134 8.72 -10.76 -19.11
C ARG A 134 9.61 -9.85 -19.95
N SER A 135 9.05 -8.84 -20.62
CA SER A 135 9.82 -7.92 -21.46
C SER A 135 10.48 -6.76 -20.68
N ILE A 136 10.19 -6.61 -19.38
CA ILE A 136 10.82 -5.56 -18.56
C ILE A 136 12.31 -5.85 -18.40
N VAL A 137 13.14 -4.95 -18.92
CA VAL A 137 14.58 -4.90 -18.67
C VAL A 137 14.83 -4.03 -17.43
N VAL A 138 15.60 -4.55 -16.47
CA VAL A 138 15.96 -3.81 -15.25
C VAL A 138 16.92 -2.67 -15.62
N ARG A 139 16.58 -1.44 -15.22
CA ARG A 139 17.39 -0.24 -15.42
C ARG A 139 17.58 0.47 -14.08
N PRO A 140 18.70 1.19 -13.87
CA PRO A 140 18.86 2.00 -12.67
C PRO A 140 17.83 3.15 -12.65
N PRO A 141 17.27 3.48 -11.47
CA PRO A 141 16.28 4.54 -11.34
C PRO A 141 16.87 5.91 -11.70
N PRO A 142 16.06 6.83 -12.23
CA PRO A 142 16.53 8.13 -12.72
C PRO A 142 17.18 8.97 -11.62
N SER A 143 16.74 8.85 -10.37
CA SER A 143 17.36 9.54 -9.24
C SER A 143 18.83 9.14 -9.03
N LEU A 144 19.18 7.87 -9.19
CA LEU A 144 20.56 7.43 -9.10
C LEU A 144 21.40 7.89 -10.28
N LYS A 145 20.83 7.85 -11.49
CA LYS A 145 21.54 8.33 -12.69
C LYS A 145 21.92 9.80 -12.55
N LYS A 146 20.99 10.63 -12.08
CA LYS A 146 21.25 12.06 -11.85
C LYS A 146 22.38 12.30 -10.85
N MET A 147 22.39 11.57 -9.73
CA MET A 147 23.48 11.68 -8.74
C MET A 147 24.84 11.31 -9.37
N GLN A 148 24.90 10.24 -10.16
CA GLN A 148 26.13 9.79 -10.82
C GLN A 148 26.61 10.78 -11.89
N GLU A 149 25.68 11.36 -12.65
CA GLU A 149 25.97 12.38 -13.67
C GLU A 149 26.53 13.67 -13.03
N GLU A 150 25.97 14.10 -11.90
CA GLU A 150 26.45 15.26 -11.13
C GLU A 150 27.84 15.01 -10.53
N GLU A 151 28.07 13.83 -9.95
CA GLU A 151 29.39 13.44 -9.42
C GLU A 151 30.45 13.42 -10.53
N ALA A 152 30.15 12.81 -11.68
CA ALA A 152 31.07 12.77 -12.81
C ALA A 152 31.37 14.16 -13.39
N ALA A 153 30.39 15.06 -13.40
CA ALA A 153 30.60 16.45 -13.83
C ALA A 153 31.52 17.21 -12.87
N ALA A 154 31.34 17.02 -11.55
CA ALA A 154 32.20 17.63 -10.55
C ALA A 154 33.65 17.12 -10.61
N GLU A 155 33.84 15.83 -10.88
CA GLU A 155 35.19 15.26 -11.08
C GLU A 155 35.86 15.82 -12.34
N ALA A 156 35.10 15.97 -13.44
CA ALA A 156 35.61 16.56 -14.67
C ALA A 156 36.07 18.01 -14.45
N GLU A 157 35.29 18.82 -13.71
CA GLU A 157 35.66 20.19 -13.35
C GLU A 157 36.85 20.27 -12.40
N GLN A 158 37.02 19.30 -11.48
CA GLN A 158 38.18 19.25 -10.59
C GLN A 158 39.47 18.80 -11.29
N SER A 159 39.34 18.12 -12.43
CA SER A 159 40.47 17.62 -13.22
C SER A 159 40.92 18.56 -14.36
N ALA A 160 40.19 19.65 -14.58
CA ALA A 160 40.48 20.69 -15.59
C ALA A 160 41.15 21.90 -14.95
#